data_AF-A0A970DMQ4-F1
#
_entry.id   AF-A0A970DMQ4-F1
#
_cell.length_a   1.000
_cell.length_b   1.000
_cell.length_c   1.000
_cell.angle_alpha   90.00
_cell.angle_beta   90.00
_cell.angle_gamma   90.00
#
_symmetry.space_group_name_H-M   'P 1'
#
loop_
_entity.id
_entity.type
_entity.pdbx_description
1 polymer ?
#
loop_
_entity_poly.entity_id
_entity_poly.type
_entity_poly.pdbx_seq_one_letter_code
_entity_poly.pdbx_strand_id
1 'polypeptide(L)'
;KDIIHDIYSLRFDYGFSDDEIAQIAEQYNFYIELNASTVSKEQLKILQNKGLKLDRIRISYNFYPKPYTGMTYQEFIKRNKFFKSLGLTTMAYIPAKNKRLPIYAGLPTLEEHRTAELEVCLQELAWMGVDEIFFGDSYVTSEELKTAKELDYRVINIPIVVKKGLSDLELNILNQKHQIRVDQSDYLLRAVGRVKEDKIMPFNTVARKKGDITIDNCLFSRYQGELNIVKQDLPKDEKVNVVGYVLATNFLLNKLVPGSTFKFIIKGEVK
;
A
#
# COMPACT_ATOMS: atom_id res chain seq x y z
N LYS A 1 41.90 11.40 11.41
CA LYS A 1 40.45 11.56 11.56
C LYS A 1 39.82 10.50 10.67
N ASP A 2 39.25 9.47 11.27
CA ASP A 2 38.78 8.30 10.56
C ASP A 2 37.63 8.69 9.63
N ILE A 3 37.90 8.67 8.34
CA ILE A 3 36.87 8.84 7.31
C ILE A 3 36.10 7.54 7.32
N ILE A 4 34.79 7.61 7.55
CA ILE A 4 33.91 6.46 7.38
C ILE A 4 33.91 6.15 5.88
N HIS A 5 34.58 5.08 5.50
CA HIS A 5 34.59 4.57 4.13
C HIS A 5 33.24 3.89 3.83
N ASP A 6 32.82 3.94 2.57
CA ASP A 6 31.61 3.25 2.05
C ASP A 6 30.24 3.75 2.56
N ILE A 7 30.11 5.05 2.87
CA ILE A 7 28.80 5.68 3.08
C ILE A 7 28.05 5.78 1.73
N TYR A 8 26.85 5.21 1.68
CA TYR A 8 25.96 5.37 0.51
C TYR A 8 25.28 6.75 0.48
N SER A 9 24.69 7.17 1.60
CA SER A 9 23.91 8.41 1.73
C SER A 9 24.09 9.03 3.11
N LEU A 10 24.10 10.37 3.20
CA LEU A 10 24.13 11.11 4.46
C LEU A 10 22.91 12.03 4.57
N ARG A 11 22.08 11.81 5.59
CA ARG A 11 20.88 12.59 5.87
C ARG A 11 21.19 13.83 6.72
N PHE A 12 20.83 15.00 6.22
CA PHE A 12 20.96 16.28 6.92
C PHE A 12 19.61 16.69 7.52
N ASP A 13 19.50 16.69 8.85
CA ASP A 13 18.23 16.93 9.54
C ASP A 13 18.16 18.31 10.22
N TYR A 14 19.16 18.68 11.02
CA TYR A 14 19.23 19.99 11.67
C TYR A 14 20.67 20.48 11.84
N GLY A 15 20.86 21.80 11.81
CA GLY A 15 22.12 22.45 12.18
C GLY A 15 23.15 22.61 11.05
N PHE A 16 22.75 22.45 9.79
CA PHE A 16 23.62 22.65 8.62
C PHE A 16 23.05 23.73 7.71
N SER A 17 23.91 24.66 7.31
CA SER A 17 23.65 25.65 6.27
C SER A 17 23.74 25.03 4.87
N ASP A 18 23.12 25.67 3.88
CA ASP A 18 23.21 25.22 2.49
C ASP A 18 24.64 25.27 1.95
N ASP A 19 25.48 26.17 2.48
CA ASP A 19 26.92 26.24 2.19
C ASP A 19 27.68 25.01 2.70
N GLU A 20 27.44 24.61 3.95
CA GLU A 20 28.06 23.41 4.52
C GLU A 20 27.62 22.15 3.78
N ILE A 21 26.34 22.03 3.44
CA ILE A 21 25.82 20.89 2.67
C ILE A 21 26.51 20.81 1.30
N ALA A 22 26.63 21.93 0.59
CA ALA A 22 27.30 21.97 -0.72
C ALA A 22 28.78 21.63 -0.61
N GLN A 23 29.49 22.17 0.38
CA GLN A 23 30.91 21.89 0.61
C GLN A 23 31.15 20.41 0.93
N ILE A 24 30.32 19.82 1.80
CA ILE A 24 30.39 18.40 2.13
C ILE A 24 30.11 17.55 0.87
N ALA A 25 29.13 17.94 0.06
CA ALA A 25 28.80 17.23 -1.17
C ALA A 25 29.92 17.28 -2.23
N GLU A 26 30.71 18.36 -2.26
CA GLU A 26 31.89 18.47 -3.13
C GLU A 26 33.04 17.58 -2.65
N GLN A 27 33.25 17.51 -1.33
CA GLN A 27 34.36 16.76 -0.74
C GLN A 27 34.15 15.24 -0.74
N TYR A 28 32.91 14.78 -0.70
CA TYR A 28 32.58 13.36 -0.55
C TYR A 28 31.65 12.85 -1.65
N ASN A 29 31.70 11.55 -1.94
CA ASN A 29 30.97 10.92 -3.05
C ASN A 29 29.66 10.20 -2.63
N PHE A 30 29.13 10.45 -1.43
CA PHE A 30 27.84 9.93 -1.02
C PHE A 30 26.68 10.79 -1.57
N TYR A 31 25.47 10.23 -1.53
CA TYR A 31 24.23 10.97 -1.79
C TYR A 31 23.91 11.92 -0.63
N ILE A 32 23.41 13.11 -0.96
CA ILE A 32 22.89 14.07 0.01
C ILE A 32 21.41 13.76 0.22
N GLU A 33 21.05 13.36 1.42
CA GLU A 33 19.67 13.04 1.76
C GLU A 33 19.03 14.19 2.55
N LEU A 34 17.95 14.75 1.99
CA LEU A 34 17.22 15.88 2.55
C LEU A 34 15.85 15.44 3.06
N ASN A 35 15.43 16.05 4.17
CA ASN A 35 14.15 15.76 4.80
C ASN A 35 12.98 16.25 3.92
N ALA A 36 12.16 15.31 3.45
CA ALA A 36 11.03 15.57 2.57
C ALA A 36 10.02 16.55 3.16
N SER A 37 9.96 16.70 4.49
CA SER A 37 8.99 17.56 5.19
C SER A 37 9.41 19.04 5.19
N THR A 38 10.71 19.32 5.17
CA THR A 38 11.25 20.68 5.34
C THR A 38 11.88 21.23 4.06
N VAL A 39 12.42 20.37 3.21
CA VAL A 39 13.09 20.79 1.98
C VAL A 39 12.12 21.54 1.06
N SER A 40 12.55 22.73 0.60
CA SER A 40 11.77 23.62 -0.25
C SER A 40 12.33 23.71 -1.66
N LYS A 41 11.52 24.19 -2.60
CA LYS A 41 11.99 24.49 -3.97
C LYS A 41 13.12 25.51 -3.98
N GLU A 42 13.10 26.46 -3.05
CA GLU A 42 14.12 27.51 -2.94
C GLU A 42 15.45 26.93 -2.47
N GLN A 43 15.41 26.09 -1.44
CA GLN A 43 16.62 25.40 -0.95
C GLN A 43 17.26 24.55 -2.05
N LEU A 44 16.45 23.77 -2.79
CA LEU A 44 16.95 22.98 -3.91
C LEU A 44 17.62 23.85 -4.99
N LYS A 45 17.05 25.02 -5.32
CA LYS A 45 17.68 25.97 -6.25
C LYS A 45 18.99 26.53 -5.72
N ILE A 46 19.05 26.88 -4.43
CA ILE A 46 20.28 27.38 -3.79
C ILE A 46 21.39 26.32 -3.91
N LEU A 47 21.08 25.08 -3.55
CA LEU A 47 22.04 23.97 -3.65
C LEU A 47 22.50 23.71 -5.09
N GLN A 48 21.57 23.78 -6.06
CA GLN A 48 21.93 23.67 -7.50
C GLN A 48 22.86 24.81 -7.95
N ASN A 49 22.58 26.05 -7.55
CA ASN A 49 23.43 27.19 -7.88
C ASN A 49 24.82 27.09 -7.24
N LYS A 50 24.94 26.37 -6.12
CA LYS A 50 26.22 26.02 -5.47
C LYS A 50 26.90 24.81 -6.11
N GLY A 51 26.37 24.25 -7.20
CA GLY A 51 26.98 23.16 -7.96
C GLY A 51 26.50 21.75 -7.58
N LEU A 52 25.59 21.61 -6.61
CA LEU A 52 25.04 20.31 -6.25
C LEU A 52 24.04 19.82 -7.30
N LYS A 53 24.37 18.73 -8.00
CA LYS A 53 23.50 18.11 -8.98
C LYS A 53 22.34 17.38 -8.31
N LEU A 54 21.13 17.47 -8.88
CA LEU A 54 19.92 16.86 -8.29
C LEU A 54 19.98 15.33 -8.27
N ASP A 55 20.69 14.70 -9.21
CA ASP A 55 20.92 13.25 -9.21
C ASP A 55 21.76 12.78 -8.02
N ARG A 56 22.46 13.69 -7.33
CA ARG A 56 23.16 13.43 -6.07
C ARG A 56 22.30 13.70 -4.84
N ILE A 57 21.05 14.13 -5.01
CA ILE A 57 20.12 14.42 -3.92
C ILE A 57 19.05 13.33 -3.85
N ARG A 58 18.79 12.87 -2.63
CA ARG A 58 17.71 11.94 -2.31
C ARG A 58 16.80 12.57 -1.26
N ILE A 59 15.51 12.24 -1.32
CA ILE A 59 14.49 12.85 -0.46
C ILE A 59 13.91 11.77 0.44
N SER A 60 14.11 11.87 1.75
CA SER A 60 13.55 10.92 2.72
C SER A 60 12.42 11.52 3.51
N TYR A 61 11.28 10.84 3.51
CA TYR A 61 10.18 11.18 4.41
C TYR A 61 10.54 10.81 5.85
N ASN A 62 9.83 11.40 6.80
CA ASN A 62 9.89 10.96 8.19
C ASN A 62 9.06 9.68 8.36
N PHE A 63 9.38 8.92 9.40
CA PHE A 63 8.46 7.99 10.03
C PHE A 63 7.86 8.63 11.29
N TYR A 64 6.70 8.14 11.73
CA TYR A 64 5.94 8.76 12.81
C TYR A 64 5.60 7.76 13.91
N PRO A 65 6.37 7.74 15.03
CA PRO A 65 6.13 6.84 16.16
C PRO A 65 4.82 7.11 16.90
N LYS A 66 4.40 8.38 16.98
CA LYS A 66 3.18 8.78 17.67
C LYS A 66 1.97 8.51 16.75
N PRO A 67 0.93 7.78 17.22
CA PRO A 67 -0.31 7.62 16.46
C PRO A 67 -0.93 8.97 16.09
N TYR A 68 -1.60 8.99 14.93
CA TYR A 68 -2.30 10.14 14.36
C TYR A 68 -1.41 11.34 14.02
N THR A 69 -0.11 11.12 13.81
CA THR A 69 0.83 12.16 13.35
C THR A 69 1.50 11.86 12.02
N GLY A 70 1.24 10.69 11.43
CA GLY A 70 1.67 10.36 10.09
C GLY A 70 1.08 11.30 9.04
N MET A 71 1.69 11.31 7.86
CA MET A 71 1.18 12.09 6.75
C MET A 71 -0.14 11.52 6.23
N THR A 72 -1.02 12.40 5.74
CA THR A 72 -2.20 11.98 4.98
C THR A 72 -1.82 11.68 3.52
N TYR A 73 -2.61 10.85 2.84
CA TYR A 73 -2.43 10.58 1.41
C TYR A 73 -2.36 11.87 0.56
N GLN A 74 -3.23 12.85 0.83
CA GLN A 74 -3.32 14.05 0.02
C GLN A 74 -2.03 14.86 0.05
N GLU A 75 -1.48 15.11 1.24
CA GLU A 75 -0.23 15.87 1.37
C GLU A 75 0.96 15.09 0.81
N PHE A 76 1.02 13.78 1.09
CA PHE A 76 2.07 12.92 0.56
C PHE A 76 2.09 12.91 -0.97
N ILE A 77 0.95 12.66 -1.62
CA ILE A 77 0.85 12.61 -3.09
C ILE A 77 1.27 13.95 -3.70
N LYS A 78 0.83 15.07 -3.11
CA LYS A 78 1.19 16.40 -3.58
C LYS A 78 2.70 16.63 -3.52
N ARG A 79 3.33 16.34 -2.39
CA ARG A 79 4.79 16.49 -2.21
C ARG A 79 5.56 15.54 -3.10
N ASN A 80 5.14 14.27 -3.18
CA ASN A 80 5.85 13.27 -3.98
C ASN A 80 5.83 13.64 -5.46
N LYS A 81 4.67 14.08 -5.99
CA LYS A 81 4.58 14.60 -7.37
C LYS A 81 5.55 15.75 -7.62
N PHE A 82 5.71 16.67 -6.66
CA PHE A 82 6.68 17.75 -6.78
C PHE A 82 8.11 17.22 -6.86
N PHE A 83 8.54 16.33 -5.96
CA PHE A 83 9.90 15.77 -6.00
C PHE A 83 10.16 14.95 -7.26
N LYS A 84 9.18 14.14 -7.69
CA LYS A 84 9.27 13.36 -8.94
C LYS A 84 9.34 14.27 -10.17
N SER A 85 8.66 15.42 -10.17
CA SER A 85 8.76 16.39 -11.28
C SER A 85 10.16 17.00 -11.45
N LEU A 86 11.01 16.90 -10.40
CA LEU A 86 12.40 17.34 -10.41
C LEU A 86 13.39 16.19 -10.67
N GLY A 87 12.89 14.97 -10.91
CA GLY A 87 13.72 13.79 -11.11
C GLY A 87 14.38 13.26 -9.83
N LEU A 88 13.93 13.70 -8.65
CA LEU A 88 14.52 13.29 -7.38
C LEU A 88 14.07 11.88 -6.99
N THR A 89 14.99 11.14 -6.37
CA THR A 89 14.71 9.85 -5.72
C THR A 89 14.04 10.10 -4.38
N THR A 90 12.98 9.36 -4.09
CA THR A 90 12.15 9.50 -2.90
C THR A 90 12.11 8.21 -2.10
N MET A 91 12.21 8.34 -0.77
CA MET A 91 12.26 7.22 0.17
C MET A 91 11.21 7.40 1.27
N ALA A 92 10.38 6.38 1.49
CA ALA A 92 9.34 6.40 2.53
C ALA A 92 9.38 5.14 3.41
N TYR A 93 8.73 5.22 4.57
CA TYR A 93 8.73 4.17 5.57
C TYR A 93 7.37 3.46 5.69
N ILE A 94 7.43 2.15 5.86
CA ILE A 94 6.30 1.28 6.20
C ILE A 94 6.55 0.64 7.57
N PRO A 95 5.49 0.31 8.33
CA PRO A 95 5.67 -0.33 9.62
C PRO A 95 5.95 -1.83 9.44
N ALA A 96 6.68 -2.43 10.38
CA ALA A 96 6.84 -3.90 10.44
C ALA A 96 5.89 -4.50 11.49
N LYS A 97 5.84 -5.82 11.60
CA LYS A 97 5.05 -6.56 12.60
C LYS A 97 5.58 -6.32 14.00
N ASN A 98 6.91 -6.42 14.18
CA ASN A 98 7.54 -6.12 15.46
C ASN A 98 7.70 -4.60 15.60
N LYS A 99 6.77 -3.99 16.33
CA LYS A 99 6.75 -2.53 16.51
C LYS A 99 7.91 -2.08 17.39
N ARG A 100 8.63 -1.03 16.97
CA ARG A 100 9.80 -0.53 17.70
C ARG A 100 9.40 0.13 19.03
N LEU A 101 10.24 -0.08 20.04
CA LEU A 101 10.27 0.71 21.27
C LEU A 101 10.38 2.23 20.98
N PRO A 102 9.89 3.10 21.88
CA PRO A 102 9.17 2.79 23.11
C PRO A 102 7.64 2.71 22.95
N ILE A 103 7.10 3.17 21.81
CA ILE A 103 5.65 3.38 21.65
C ILE A 103 4.92 2.11 21.16
N TYR A 104 5.62 1.21 20.47
CA TYR A 104 5.02 -0.01 19.91
C TYR A 104 3.82 0.23 18.97
N ALA A 105 3.75 1.40 18.34
CA ALA A 105 2.68 1.78 17.40
C ALA A 105 3.10 1.76 15.93
N GLY A 106 4.30 1.27 15.64
CA GLY A 106 4.87 1.23 14.28
C GLY A 106 5.42 2.55 13.79
N LEU A 107 6.22 2.47 12.74
CA LEU A 107 6.95 3.59 12.17
C LEU A 107 6.62 3.82 10.70
N PRO A 108 5.35 4.11 10.36
CA PRO A 108 4.96 4.44 9.00
C PRO A 108 5.26 5.91 8.66
N THR A 109 5.37 6.22 7.37
CA THR A 109 5.28 7.59 6.85
C THR A 109 3.83 8.05 6.73
N LEU A 110 2.94 7.21 6.19
CA LEU A 110 1.51 7.48 6.04
C LEU A 110 0.73 6.99 7.25
N GLU A 111 -0.18 7.79 7.80
CA GLU A 111 -0.91 7.40 9.01
C GLU A 111 -1.82 6.18 8.74
N GLU A 112 -2.46 6.13 7.58
CA GLU A 112 -3.32 5.02 7.17
C GLU A 112 -2.56 3.70 7.02
N HIS A 113 -1.23 3.73 6.87
CA HIS A 113 -0.39 2.53 6.79
C HIS A 113 -0.11 1.90 8.15
N ARG A 114 -0.39 2.59 9.25
CA ARG A 114 -0.06 2.12 10.61
C ARG A 114 -0.64 0.74 10.93
N THR A 115 -1.86 0.50 10.46
CA THR A 115 -2.63 -0.73 10.68
C THR A 115 -2.94 -1.47 9.38
N ALA A 116 -2.39 -1.02 8.25
CA ALA A 116 -2.63 -1.67 6.96
C ALA A 116 -1.70 -2.89 6.79
N GLU A 117 -2.15 -3.81 5.93
CA GLU A 117 -1.34 -4.97 5.56
C GLU A 117 -0.12 -4.56 4.73
N LEU A 118 0.97 -5.33 4.84
CA LEU A 118 2.24 -5.04 4.17
C LEU A 118 2.07 -4.84 2.66
N GLU A 119 1.29 -5.70 2.01
CA GLU A 119 1.02 -5.67 0.58
C GLU A 119 0.28 -4.38 0.17
N VAL A 120 -0.57 -3.85 1.04
CA VAL A 120 -1.26 -2.57 0.83
C VAL A 120 -0.24 -1.43 0.89
N CYS A 121 0.56 -1.38 1.95
CA CYS A 121 1.57 -0.34 2.13
C CYS A 121 2.54 -0.26 0.94
N LEU A 122 3.06 -1.41 0.50
CA LEU A 122 4.01 -1.51 -0.61
C LEU A 122 3.41 -1.02 -1.93
N GLN A 123 2.22 -1.50 -2.30
CA GLN A 123 1.58 -1.13 -3.57
C GLN A 123 1.20 0.34 -3.60
N GLU A 124 0.70 0.88 -2.49
CA GLU A 124 0.28 2.27 -2.43
C GLU A 124 1.45 3.23 -2.58
N LEU A 125 2.57 3.00 -1.88
CA LEU A 125 3.77 3.82 -2.05
C LEU A 125 4.33 3.71 -3.47
N ALA A 126 4.35 2.50 -4.03
CA ALA A 126 4.77 2.28 -5.42
C ALA A 126 3.88 3.06 -6.41
N TRP A 127 2.55 3.01 -6.27
CA TRP A 127 1.64 3.80 -7.11
C TRP A 127 1.74 5.31 -6.91
N MET A 128 2.18 5.75 -5.75
CA MET A 128 2.47 7.16 -5.48
C MET A 128 3.84 7.60 -6.03
N GLY A 129 4.60 6.68 -6.63
CA GLY A 129 5.88 6.95 -7.27
C GLY A 129 7.06 7.03 -6.31
N VAL A 130 6.98 6.37 -5.15
CA VAL A 130 8.12 6.21 -4.24
C VAL A 130 9.12 5.24 -4.84
N ASP A 131 10.40 5.60 -4.81
CA ASP A 131 11.47 4.80 -5.40
C ASP A 131 11.99 3.74 -4.43
N GLU A 132 12.06 4.11 -3.15
CA GLU A 132 12.60 3.26 -2.10
C GLU A 132 11.68 3.17 -0.88
N ILE A 133 11.36 1.94 -0.49
CA ILE A 133 10.45 1.67 0.64
C ILE A 133 11.24 0.93 1.71
N PHE A 134 11.29 1.53 2.90
CA PHE A 134 12.02 0.99 4.04
C PHE A 134 11.06 0.54 5.13
N PHE A 135 11.38 -0.55 5.82
CA PHE A 135 10.76 -0.82 7.11
C PHE A 135 11.28 0.20 8.12
N GLY A 136 10.39 0.98 8.74
CA GLY A 136 10.76 1.90 9.80
C GLY A 136 11.04 1.17 11.12
N ASP A 137 10.39 0.04 11.33
CA ASP A 137 10.50 -0.80 12.52
C ASP A 137 11.59 -1.89 12.39
N SER A 138 12.03 -2.40 13.54
CA SER A 138 12.99 -3.51 13.64
C SER A 138 12.64 -4.39 14.83
N TYR A 139 12.75 -5.72 14.76
CA TYR A 139 13.24 -6.53 13.61
C TYR A 139 12.11 -6.91 12.64
N VAL A 140 12.42 -6.99 11.35
CA VAL A 140 11.49 -7.48 10.31
C VAL A 140 11.54 -9.01 10.26
N THR A 141 10.39 -9.67 10.12
CA THR A 141 10.33 -11.13 10.02
C THR A 141 10.72 -11.64 8.63
N SER A 142 11.17 -12.90 8.53
CA SER A 142 11.48 -13.53 7.24
C SER A 142 10.29 -13.58 6.28
N GLU A 143 9.07 -13.70 6.81
CA GLU A 143 7.83 -13.68 6.03
C GLU A 143 7.55 -12.29 5.42
N GLU A 144 7.75 -11.23 6.20
CA GLU A 144 7.62 -9.85 5.70
C GLU A 144 8.68 -9.54 4.63
N LEU A 145 9.94 -9.96 4.86
CA LEU A 145 11.00 -9.79 3.87
C LEU A 145 10.69 -10.55 2.57
N LYS A 146 10.22 -11.79 2.67
CA LYS A 146 9.81 -12.58 1.50
C LYS A 146 8.68 -11.88 0.74
N THR A 147 7.65 -11.44 1.46
CA THR A 147 6.51 -10.72 0.89
C THR A 147 6.96 -9.45 0.16
N ALA A 148 7.81 -8.63 0.79
CA ALA A 148 8.32 -7.40 0.20
C ALA A 148 9.14 -7.64 -1.09
N LYS A 149 9.87 -8.76 -1.14
CA LYS A 149 10.70 -9.14 -2.29
C LYS A 149 9.90 -9.73 -3.45
N GLU A 150 8.86 -10.52 -3.15
CA GLU A 150 8.16 -11.35 -4.14
C GLU A 150 6.81 -10.77 -4.60
N LEU A 151 6.38 -9.64 -4.03
CA LEU A 151 5.10 -9.01 -4.39
C LEU A 151 5.02 -8.68 -5.88
N ASP A 152 3.97 -9.18 -6.55
CA ASP A 152 3.72 -8.91 -7.96
C ASP A 152 2.96 -7.59 -8.13
N TYR A 153 3.68 -6.53 -8.51
CA TYR A 153 3.11 -5.20 -8.75
C TYR A 153 2.31 -5.07 -10.06
N ARG A 154 2.26 -6.11 -10.92
CA ARG A 154 1.49 -6.08 -12.18
C ARG A 154 0.00 -6.35 -11.98
N VAL A 155 -0.38 -6.81 -10.79
CA VAL A 155 -1.76 -7.05 -10.38
C VAL A 155 -2.03 -6.34 -9.07
N ILE A 156 -3.27 -5.95 -8.83
CA ILE A 156 -3.67 -5.41 -7.52
C ILE A 156 -3.81 -6.58 -6.55
N ASN A 157 -2.99 -6.60 -5.51
CA ASN A 157 -3.01 -7.60 -4.45
C ASN A 157 -3.92 -7.09 -3.33
N ILE A 158 -4.99 -7.82 -3.04
CA ILE A 158 -5.98 -7.45 -2.01
C ILE A 158 -5.90 -8.46 -0.88
N PRO A 159 -5.32 -8.11 0.28
CA PRO A 159 -5.38 -8.97 1.45
C PRO A 159 -6.81 -9.12 1.96
N ILE A 160 -7.20 -10.32 2.36
CA ILE A 160 -8.56 -10.64 2.79
C ILE A 160 -8.57 -11.57 3.99
N VAL A 161 -9.68 -11.52 4.74
CA VAL A 161 -10.04 -12.54 5.73
C VAL A 161 -11.29 -13.23 5.23
N VAL A 162 -11.28 -14.56 5.24
CA VAL A 162 -12.40 -15.38 4.75
C VAL A 162 -13.26 -15.89 5.89
N LYS A 163 -14.52 -16.23 5.61
CA LYS A 163 -15.39 -16.92 6.55
C LYS A 163 -14.97 -18.38 6.71
N LYS A 164 -15.11 -18.92 7.91
CA LYS A 164 -14.88 -20.34 8.17
C LYS A 164 -16.03 -21.16 7.57
N GLY A 165 -15.70 -22.25 6.89
CA GLY A 165 -16.70 -23.16 6.31
C GLY A 165 -17.12 -22.83 4.88
N LEU A 166 -16.33 -22.02 4.16
CA LEU A 166 -16.47 -21.89 2.71
C LEU A 166 -16.29 -23.25 2.04
N SER A 167 -17.03 -23.45 0.95
CA SER A 167 -16.84 -24.61 0.08
C SER A 167 -15.51 -24.55 -0.66
N ASP A 168 -15.00 -25.70 -1.09
CA ASP A 168 -13.80 -25.78 -1.94
C ASP A 168 -13.96 -24.96 -3.23
N LEU A 169 -15.18 -24.90 -3.77
CA LEU A 169 -15.50 -24.09 -4.94
C LEU A 169 -15.36 -22.58 -4.66
N GLU A 170 -15.88 -22.09 -3.54
CA GLU A 170 -15.73 -20.69 -3.14
C GLU A 170 -14.26 -20.34 -2.89
N LEU A 171 -13.51 -21.23 -2.21
CA LEU A 171 -12.06 -21.06 -2.01
C LEU A 171 -11.31 -21.06 -3.35
N ASN A 172 -11.68 -21.93 -4.29
CA ASN A 172 -11.09 -21.96 -5.62
C ASN A 172 -11.38 -20.69 -6.42
N ILE A 173 -12.57 -20.11 -6.27
CA ILE A 173 -12.88 -18.79 -6.86
C ILE A 173 -11.95 -17.74 -6.26
N LEU A 174 -11.87 -17.65 -4.93
CA LEU A 174 -11.06 -16.62 -4.25
C LEU A 174 -9.55 -16.70 -4.55
N ASN A 175 -9.02 -17.90 -4.83
CA ASN A 175 -7.61 -18.10 -5.16
C ASN A 175 -7.26 -17.75 -6.62
N GLN A 176 -8.24 -17.42 -7.46
CA GLN A 176 -7.99 -17.04 -8.85
C GLN A 176 -7.56 -15.58 -9.00
N LYS A 177 -7.02 -15.29 -10.18
CA LYS A 177 -6.81 -13.93 -10.66
C LYS A 177 -8.11 -13.46 -11.32
N HIS A 178 -8.57 -12.28 -10.93
CA HIS A 178 -9.83 -11.71 -11.38
C HIS A 178 -9.61 -10.42 -12.16
N GLN A 179 -10.58 -10.08 -13.01
CA GLN A 179 -10.65 -8.79 -13.68
C GLN A 179 -11.95 -8.09 -13.33
N ILE A 180 -11.87 -6.80 -13.02
CA ILE A 180 -13.01 -5.93 -12.77
C ILE A 180 -13.74 -5.71 -14.10
N ARG A 181 -15.06 -5.93 -14.11
CA ARG A 181 -15.92 -5.68 -15.27
C ARG A 181 -15.81 -4.23 -15.75
N VAL A 182 -16.04 -4.01 -17.05
CA VAL A 182 -16.04 -2.65 -17.63
C VAL A 182 -17.26 -1.84 -17.24
N ASP A 183 -18.40 -2.51 -17.03
CA ASP A 183 -19.66 -1.95 -16.57
C ASP A 183 -19.77 -2.03 -15.04
N GLN A 184 -19.35 -0.96 -14.35
CA GLN A 184 -19.38 -0.88 -12.89
C GLN A 184 -20.60 -0.11 -12.36
N SER A 185 -21.01 -0.48 -11.16
CA SER A 185 -21.96 0.29 -10.35
C SER A 185 -21.24 0.96 -9.18
N ASP A 186 -21.86 1.95 -8.56
CA ASP A 186 -21.31 2.57 -7.35
C ASP A 186 -21.47 1.72 -6.09
N TYR A 187 -22.20 0.60 -6.17
CA TYR A 187 -22.50 -0.28 -5.04
C TYR A 187 -21.57 -1.50 -4.95
N LEU A 188 -21.17 -2.05 -6.10
CA LEU A 188 -20.39 -3.29 -6.19
C LEU A 188 -19.26 -3.14 -7.21
N LEU A 189 -18.06 -3.57 -6.82
CA LEU A 189 -16.97 -3.92 -7.72
C LEU A 189 -17.17 -5.37 -8.17
N ARG A 190 -17.59 -5.55 -9.42
CA ARG A 190 -17.95 -6.86 -9.96
C ARG A 190 -16.80 -7.47 -10.75
N ALA A 191 -16.43 -8.72 -10.43
CA ALA A 191 -15.44 -9.47 -11.19
C ALA A 191 -16.05 -10.15 -12.42
N VAL A 192 -15.24 -10.39 -13.44
CA VAL A 192 -15.58 -11.26 -14.58
C VAL A 192 -15.47 -12.71 -14.13
N GLY A 193 -16.52 -13.49 -14.35
CA GLY A 193 -16.54 -14.92 -14.06
C GLY A 193 -17.88 -15.36 -13.47
N ARG A 194 -18.28 -16.61 -13.75
CA ARG A 194 -19.49 -17.28 -13.24
C ARG A 194 -19.28 -18.79 -13.21
N VAL A 195 -20.02 -19.47 -12.34
CA VAL A 195 -20.03 -20.94 -12.26
C VAL A 195 -21.31 -21.47 -12.90
N LYS A 196 -21.17 -22.38 -13.88
CA LYS A 196 -22.29 -22.91 -14.66
C LYS A 196 -22.78 -24.29 -14.19
N GLU A 197 -21.88 -25.16 -13.77
CA GLU A 197 -22.20 -26.58 -13.54
C GLU A 197 -22.38 -26.89 -12.06
N ASP A 198 -21.39 -26.53 -11.24
CA ASP A 198 -21.46 -26.74 -9.80
C ASP A 198 -22.42 -25.78 -9.10
N LYS A 199 -22.97 -26.21 -7.96
CA LYS A 199 -23.87 -25.40 -7.14
C LYS A 199 -23.15 -24.81 -5.94
N ILE A 200 -23.18 -23.49 -5.84
CA ILE A 200 -22.80 -22.76 -4.63
C ILE A 200 -24.05 -22.67 -3.76
N MET A 201 -24.05 -23.35 -2.62
CA MET A 201 -25.21 -23.36 -1.72
C MET A 201 -25.29 -22.04 -0.93
N PRO A 202 -26.49 -21.60 -0.51
CA PRO A 202 -26.63 -20.46 0.39
C PRO A 202 -25.81 -20.63 1.67
N PHE A 203 -24.95 -19.66 1.95
CA PHE A 203 -24.05 -19.64 3.10
C PHE A 203 -23.84 -18.20 3.56
N ASN A 204 -23.98 -17.94 4.86
CA ASN A 204 -23.77 -16.61 5.47
C ASN A 204 -24.45 -15.46 4.69
N THR A 205 -25.73 -15.62 4.38
CA THR A 205 -26.53 -14.67 3.58
C THR A 205 -27.06 -13.51 4.43
N VAL A 206 -26.12 -12.71 4.95
CA VAL A 206 -26.37 -11.62 5.91
C VAL A 206 -26.37 -10.25 5.23
N ALA A 207 -26.58 -9.18 6.01
CA ALA A 207 -26.38 -7.82 5.52
C ALA A 207 -24.91 -7.63 5.08
N ARG A 208 -24.71 -6.89 4.00
CA ARG A 208 -23.41 -6.76 3.32
C ARG A 208 -22.84 -5.39 3.63
N LYS A 209 -21.69 -5.33 4.27
CA LYS A 209 -21.01 -4.10 4.66
C LYS A 209 -20.00 -3.69 3.60
N LYS A 210 -19.69 -2.39 3.55
CA LYS A 210 -18.60 -1.90 2.72
C LYS A 210 -17.31 -2.67 3.05
N GLY A 211 -16.66 -3.21 2.02
CA GLY A 211 -15.46 -4.05 2.13
C GLY A 211 -15.74 -5.55 2.19
N ASP A 212 -17.00 -5.98 2.34
CA ASP A 212 -17.35 -7.39 2.27
C ASP A 212 -17.08 -7.94 0.87
N ILE A 213 -16.68 -9.21 0.85
CA ILE A 213 -16.50 -10.02 -0.36
C ILE A 213 -17.70 -10.94 -0.43
N THR A 214 -18.32 -10.98 -1.60
CA THR A 214 -19.53 -11.76 -1.83
C THR A 214 -19.40 -12.64 -3.04
N ILE A 215 -20.04 -13.81 -2.99
CA ILE A 215 -20.20 -14.71 -4.12
C ILE A 215 -21.68 -15.03 -4.25
N ASP A 216 -22.24 -14.81 -5.44
CA ASP A 216 -23.64 -15.11 -5.71
C ASP A 216 -23.86 -16.63 -5.69
N ASN A 217 -24.88 -17.10 -4.95
CA ASN A 217 -25.16 -18.52 -4.79
C ASN A 217 -26.17 -19.03 -5.83
N CYS A 218 -26.52 -20.32 -5.76
CA CYS A 218 -27.38 -20.99 -6.73
C CYS A 218 -28.78 -20.37 -6.88
N LEU A 219 -29.28 -19.68 -5.84
CA LEU A 219 -30.57 -18.99 -5.90
C LEU A 219 -30.52 -17.77 -6.83
N PHE A 220 -29.33 -17.25 -7.13
CA PHE A 220 -29.13 -16.19 -8.13
C PHE A 220 -29.01 -16.72 -9.57
N SER A 221 -29.33 -18.00 -9.81
CA SER A 221 -29.48 -18.60 -11.14
C SER A 221 -28.27 -18.28 -12.04
N ARG A 222 -28.48 -17.57 -13.16
CA ARG A 222 -27.43 -17.24 -14.15
C ARG A 222 -26.30 -16.37 -13.63
N TYR A 223 -26.41 -15.82 -12.41
CA TYR A 223 -25.37 -15.00 -11.76
C TYR A 223 -24.53 -15.79 -10.75
N GLN A 224 -24.89 -17.04 -10.46
CA GLN A 224 -24.14 -17.89 -9.54
C GLN A 224 -22.62 -17.86 -9.84
N GLY A 225 -21.83 -17.72 -8.78
CA GLY A 225 -20.37 -17.66 -8.83
C GLY A 225 -19.83 -16.29 -9.20
N GLU A 226 -20.67 -15.27 -9.41
CA GLU A 226 -20.20 -13.90 -9.61
C GLU A 226 -19.61 -13.37 -8.29
N LEU A 227 -18.32 -13.06 -8.34
CA LEU A 227 -17.55 -12.51 -7.22
C LEU A 227 -17.65 -10.99 -7.21
N ASN A 228 -17.94 -10.41 -6.04
CA ASN A 228 -18.05 -8.97 -5.87
C ASN A 228 -17.35 -8.46 -4.60
N ILE A 229 -16.84 -7.23 -4.64
CA ILE A 229 -16.43 -6.46 -3.46
C ILE A 229 -17.44 -5.33 -3.24
N VAL A 230 -17.98 -5.26 -2.03
CA VAL A 230 -19.05 -4.33 -1.67
C VAL A 230 -18.48 -2.93 -1.41
N LYS A 231 -19.00 -1.91 -2.10
CA LYS A 231 -18.56 -0.50 -1.95
C LYS A 231 -19.40 0.32 -0.97
N GLN A 232 -20.63 -0.11 -0.73
CA GLN A 232 -21.59 0.56 0.15
C GLN A 232 -22.39 -0.47 0.93
N ASP A 233 -22.89 -0.12 2.10
CA ASP A 233 -23.73 -1.01 2.89
C ASP A 233 -25.00 -1.39 2.10
N LEU A 234 -25.26 -2.69 1.99
CA LEU A 234 -26.41 -3.27 1.29
C LEU A 234 -27.20 -4.17 2.26
N PRO A 235 -28.53 -4.26 2.09
CA PRO A 235 -29.36 -5.14 2.90
C PRO A 235 -28.99 -6.61 2.69
N LYS A 236 -29.49 -7.51 3.56
CA LYS A 236 -29.35 -8.95 3.34
C LYS A 236 -29.96 -9.38 2.02
N ASP A 237 -29.39 -10.40 1.40
CA ASP A 237 -29.98 -11.08 0.24
C ASP A 237 -29.68 -12.57 0.33
N GLU A 238 -30.72 -13.40 0.37
CA GLU A 238 -30.61 -14.86 0.46
C GLU A 238 -29.89 -15.48 -0.74
N LYS A 239 -29.77 -14.73 -1.84
CA LYS A 239 -29.09 -15.16 -3.07
C LYS A 239 -27.57 -14.87 -3.06
N VAL A 240 -27.05 -14.23 -2.01
CA VAL A 240 -25.68 -13.73 -1.97
C VAL A 240 -24.96 -14.20 -0.71
N ASN A 241 -23.88 -14.96 -0.87
CA ASN A 241 -23.05 -15.38 0.24
C ASN A 241 -22.05 -14.28 0.58
N VAL A 242 -21.93 -13.91 1.86
CA VAL A 242 -20.80 -13.10 2.34
C VAL A 242 -19.67 -14.05 2.73
N VAL A 243 -18.59 -14.05 1.93
CA VAL A 243 -17.51 -15.04 2.04
C VAL A 243 -16.28 -14.52 2.78
N GLY A 244 -16.23 -13.23 3.09
CA GLY A 244 -15.10 -12.61 3.77
C GLY A 244 -15.15 -11.09 3.69
N TYR A 245 -14.05 -10.43 4.02
CA TYR A 245 -13.88 -8.99 3.88
C TYR A 245 -12.44 -8.62 3.54
N VAL A 246 -12.27 -7.47 2.90
CA VAL A 246 -10.97 -6.94 2.51
C VAL A 246 -10.25 -6.28 3.69
N LEU A 247 -8.94 -6.50 3.77
CA LEU A 247 -8.01 -5.78 4.64
C LEU A 247 -7.28 -4.71 3.81
N ALA A 248 -8.06 -3.85 3.15
CA ALA A 248 -7.56 -2.84 2.22
C ALA A 248 -8.03 -1.44 2.63
N THR A 249 -7.21 -0.42 2.33
CA THR A 249 -7.62 0.97 2.54
C THR A 249 -8.64 1.37 1.48
N ASN A 250 -9.36 2.48 1.72
CA ASN A 250 -10.18 3.09 0.68
C ASN A 250 -9.35 3.53 -0.53
N PHE A 251 -8.08 3.91 -0.32
CA PHE A 251 -7.21 4.34 -1.41
C PHE A 251 -6.96 3.17 -2.38
N LEU A 252 -6.60 1.99 -1.86
CA LEU A 252 -6.42 0.78 -2.67
C LEU A 252 -7.71 0.39 -3.39
N LEU A 253 -8.85 0.36 -2.68
CA LEU A 253 -10.12 0.00 -3.29
C LEU A 253 -10.52 0.94 -4.43
N ASN A 254 -10.19 2.23 -4.31
CA ASN A 254 -10.42 3.21 -5.38
C ASN A 254 -9.51 3.02 -6.60
N LYS A 255 -8.45 2.21 -6.52
CA LYS A 255 -7.60 1.83 -7.66
C LYS A 255 -8.16 0.66 -8.46
N LEU A 256 -9.19 -0.01 -7.96
CA LEU A 256 -9.94 -1.04 -8.70
C LEU A 256 -10.93 -0.34 -9.66
N VAL A 257 -10.40 0.08 -10.81
CA VAL A 257 -11.16 0.71 -11.88
C VAL A 257 -11.60 -0.32 -12.92
N PRO A 258 -12.58 0.01 -13.80
CA PRO A 258 -12.97 -0.85 -14.92
C PRO A 258 -11.76 -1.45 -15.68
N GLY A 259 -11.73 -2.78 -15.82
CA GLY A 259 -10.65 -3.50 -16.48
C GLY A 259 -9.41 -3.80 -15.61
N SER A 260 -9.32 -3.25 -14.40
CA SER A 260 -8.25 -3.57 -13.45
C SER A 260 -8.22 -5.06 -13.14
N THR A 261 -7.01 -5.58 -13.01
CA THR A 261 -6.78 -6.98 -12.67
C THR A 261 -6.27 -7.10 -11.24
N PHE A 262 -6.86 -8.02 -10.47
CA PHE A 262 -6.55 -8.19 -9.06
C PHE A 262 -6.50 -9.67 -8.67
N LYS A 263 -5.91 -9.95 -7.52
CA LYS A 263 -5.97 -11.25 -6.85
C LYS A 263 -6.12 -11.04 -5.34
N PHE A 264 -6.69 -12.02 -4.66
CA PHE A 264 -6.75 -12.01 -3.21
C PHE A 264 -5.50 -12.64 -2.58
N ILE A 265 -5.17 -12.20 -1.36
CA ILE A 265 -4.20 -12.83 -0.47
C ILE A 265 -4.92 -13.16 0.83
N ILE A 266 -5.18 -14.45 1.08
CA ILE A 266 -5.87 -14.88 2.30
C ILE A 266 -4.92 -14.75 3.49
N LYS A 267 -5.30 -13.93 4.47
CA LYS A 267 -4.50 -13.68 5.70
C LYS A 267 -5.02 -14.47 6.91
N GLY A 268 -6.19 -15.09 6.80
CA GLY A 268 -6.76 -15.92 7.84
C GLY A 268 -8.27 -16.14 7.65
N GLU A 269 -8.87 -16.78 8.66
CA GLU A 269 -10.29 -17.11 8.69
C GLU A 269 -10.95 -16.53 9.94
N VAL A 270 -12.24 -16.18 9.83
CA VAL A 270 -13.09 -15.77 10.96
C VAL A 270 -14.38 -16.57 10.98
N LYS A 271 -15.00 -16.65 12.16
CA LYS A 271 -16.31 -17.30 12.33
C LYS A 271 -17.42 -16.59 11.54
#